data_AF-A0A6A6QV87-F1
#
_entry.id   AF-A0A6A6QV87-F1
#
_cell.length_a   1.000
_cell.length_b   1.000
_cell.length_c   1.000
_cell.angle_alpha   90.00
_cell.angle_beta   90.00
_cell.angle_gamma   90.00
#
_symmetry.space_group_name_H-M   'P 1'
#
loop_
_entity.id
_entity.type
_entity.pdbx_description
1 polymer ?
#
loop_
_entity_poly.entity_id
_entity_poly.type
_entity_poly.pdbx_seq_one_letter_code
_entity_poly.pdbx_strand_id
1 'polypeptide(L)'
;MVSLTYVPRDASNIFQSELWVDNIERLRTGPGNAFELRVPGIGHVRCDPDSTTSYEFSHPSFSFSAKTRTHTPWSPSKSTPEGILVHLPLPLHWHVQSLASECDFELHIPSLGLTELPNSDRSGQATVHQEKNWANSFPKAHIWIQARADDGDGPHGICLAGGQVLGMTAYLLGYRGINPLHNIDFTPPYALSVFGLSPFMTVNNDWEKRRFDLSVQVLWQKVVVKATAPAGTFFALAAPFGEGFRDNFLAESFAATVDVEVWRKSGWGSWFGFGEWQLVCKDRFEDASLEFGGEYYPLRGSEKKRN
;
A
#
# COMPACT_ATOMS: atom_id res chain seq x y z
N MET A 1 -19.00 -3.25 -0.22
CA MET A 1 -18.40 -4.33 -1.04
C MET A 1 -17.37 -5.05 -0.19
N VAL A 2 -17.32 -6.38 -0.30
CA VAL A 2 -16.21 -7.21 0.15
C VAL A 2 -15.56 -7.77 -1.10
N SER A 3 -14.24 -7.69 -1.23
CA SER A 3 -13.52 -8.28 -2.35
C SER A 3 -12.42 -9.20 -1.85
N LEU A 4 -12.32 -10.37 -2.46
CA LEU A 4 -11.16 -11.25 -2.35
C LEU A 4 -10.49 -11.33 -3.72
N THR A 5 -9.23 -10.96 -3.78
CA THR A 5 -8.39 -11.13 -4.97
C THR A 5 -7.19 -12.00 -4.60
N TYR A 6 -7.07 -13.15 -5.25
CA TYR A 6 -5.90 -14.03 -5.15
C TYR A 6 -5.11 -13.94 -6.44
N VAL A 7 -3.82 -13.63 -6.29
CA VAL A 7 -2.88 -13.45 -7.38
C VAL A 7 -1.72 -14.40 -7.11
N PRO A 8 -1.57 -15.48 -7.91
CA PRO A 8 -0.41 -16.35 -7.75
C PRO A 8 0.86 -15.62 -8.19
N ARG A 9 2.00 -16.16 -7.79
CA ARG A 9 3.32 -15.56 -8.04
C ARG A 9 3.60 -15.25 -9.52
N ASP A 10 3.10 -16.08 -10.44
CA ASP A 10 3.28 -15.90 -11.87
C ASP A 10 2.21 -14.98 -12.52
N ALA A 11 1.30 -14.43 -11.72
CA ALA A 11 0.15 -13.63 -12.12
C ALA A 11 -0.78 -14.32 -13.15
N SER A 12 -0.68 -15.65 -13.30
CA SER A 12 -1.63 -16.44 -14.08
C SER A 12 -2.92 -16.69 -13.28
N ASN A 13 -4.01 -17.13 -13.91
CA ASN A 13 -5.20 -17.64 -13.20
C ASN A 13 -5.70 -16.82 -11.99
N ILE A 14 -5.61 -15.49 -12.07
CA ILE A 14 -6.02 -14.59 -10.99
C ILE A 14 -7.50 -14.81 -10.68
N PHE A 15 -7.79 -15.05 -9.40
CA PHE A 15 -9.16 -15.17 -8.89
C PHE A 15 -9.59 -13.84 -8.29
N GLN A 16 -10.77 -13.35 -8.68
CA GLN A 16 -11.38 -12.17 -8.10
C GLN A 16 -12.86 -12.44 -7.81
N SER A 17 -13.27 -12.15 -6.58
CA SER A 17 -14.67 -12.24 -6.16
C SER A 17 -15.07 -10.94 -5.47
N GLU A 18 -16.01 -10.22 -6.07
CA GLU A 18 -16.56 -8.98 -5.54
C GLU A 18 -18.00 -9.22 -5.07
N LEU A 19 -18.20 -9.10 -3.76
CA LEU A 19 -19.49 -9.27 -3.11
C LEU A 19 -20.08 -7.89 -2.80
N TRP A 20 -21.21 -7.60 -3.43
CA TRP A 20 -22.02 -6.43 -3.12
C TRP A 20 -22.89 -6.76 -1.92
N VAL A 21 -22.63 -6.07 -0.80
CA VAL A 21 -23.24 -6.35 0.49
C VAL A 21 -24.06 -5.15 0.92
N ASP A 22 -25.23 -5.42 1.50
CA ASP A 22 -26.17 -4.36 1.91
C ASP A 22 -25.60 -3.50 3.04
N ASN A 23 -24.80 -4.10 3.93
CA ASN A 23 -24.26 -3.40 5.09
C ASN A 23 -22.87 -3.94 5.51
N ILE A 24 -22.06 -3.04 6.07
CA ILE A 24 -20.85 -3.35 6.83
C ILE A 24 -20.97 -2.64 8.17
N GLU A 25 -21.18 -3.41 9.23
CA GLU A 25 -21.27 -2.91 10.60
C GLU A 25 -19.89 -2.51 11.09
N ARG A 26 -19.81 -1.36 11.78
CA ARG A 26 -18.58 -0.81 12.36
C ARG A 26 -18.76 -0.75 13.86
N LEU A 27 -18.23 -1.75 14.56
CA LEU A 27 -18.47 -1.96 15.98
C LEU A 27 -17.22 -1.60 16.77
N ARG A 28 -17.39 -0.84 17.86
CA ARG A 28 -16.35 -0.70 18.87
C ARG A 28 -16.48 -1.88 19.84
N THR A 29 -15.44 -2.70 19.94
CA THR A 29 -15.51 -3.98 20.67
C THR A 29 -14.83 -3.95 22.03
N GLY A 30 -14.08 -2.89 22.35
CA GLY A 30 -13.35 -2.83 23.61
C GLY A 30 -12.64 -1.49 23.88
N PRO A 31 -11.76 -1.47 24.90
CA PRO A 31 -10.90 -0.32 25.19
C PRO A 31 -9.85 -0.10 24.08
N GLY A 32 -9.19 1.05 24.12
CA GLY A 32 -8.24 1.44 23.09
C GLY A 32 -8.92 1.62 21.73
N ASN A 33 -8.21 1.21 20.67
CA ASN A 33 -8.66 1.24 19.29
C ASN A 33 -9.22 -0.12 18.83
N ALA A 34 -9.74 -0.95 19.74
CA ALA A 34 -10.34 -2.23 19.38
C ALA A 34 -11.67 -2.03 18.62
N PHE A 35 -11.79 -2.68 17.46
CA PHE A 35 -12.95 -2.58 16.59
C PHE A 35 -13.23 -3.88 15.84
N GLU A 36 -14.44 -3.99 15.29
CA GLU A 36 -14.82 -5.04 14.36
C GLU A 36 -15.57 -4.43 13.17
N LEU A 37 -15.15 -4.83 11.97
CA LEU A 37 -15.88 -4.63 10.72
C LEU A 37 -16.61 -5.93 10.41
N ARG A 38 -17.93 -5.96 10.60
CA ARG A 38 -18.75 -7.16 10.39
C ARG A 38 -19.60 -7.03 9.14
N VAL A 39 -19.64 -8.09 8.36
CA VAL A 39 -20.45 -8.23 7.15
C VAL A 39 -21.44 -9.36 7.40
N PRO A 40 -22.70 -9.04 7.75
CA PRO A 40 -23.69 -10.04 8.11
C PRO A 40 -23.83 -11.15 7.06
N GLY A 41 -23.79 -12.41 7.51
CA GLY A 41 -23.89 -13.59 6.65
C GLY A 41 -22.62 -13.95 5.86
N ILE A 42 -21.55 -13.15 5.93
CA ILE A 42 -20.29 -13.42 5.21
C ILE A 42 -19.11 -13.56 6.18
N GLY A 43 -18.90 -12.60 7.08
CA GLY A 43 -17.66 -12.60 7.86
C GLY A 43 -17.33 -11.32 8.62
N HIS A 44 -16.09 -11.20 9.10
CA HIS A 44 -15.59 -10.03 9.81
C HIS A 44 -14.07 -9.84 9.71
N VAL A 45 -13.64 -8.61 9.98
CA VAL A 45 -12.28 -8.27 10.41
C VAL A 45 -12.38 -7.70 11.81
N ARG A 46 -11.60 -8.20 12.76
CA ARG A 46 -11.59 -7.73 14.14
C ARG A 46 -10.18 -7.38 14.57
N CYS A 47 -10.01 -6.19 15.14
CA CYS A 47 -8.79 -5.74 15.78
C CYS A 47 -9.02 -5.72 17.31
N ASP A 48 -8.25 -6.51 18.04
CA ASP A 48 -8.29 -6.60 19.49
C ASP A 48 -7.48 -5.47 20.16
N PRO A 49 -7.62 -5.25 21.49
CA PRO A 49 -6.95 -4.14 22.19
C PRO A 49 -5.42 -4.15 22.12
N ASP A 50 -4.81 -5.31 21.84
CA ASP A 50 -3.36 -5.52 21.67
C ASP A 50 -2.90 -5.37 20.20
N SER A 51 -3.77 -4.85 19.33
CA SER A 51 -3.59 -4.75 17.88
C SER A 51 -3.56 -6.09 17.13
N THR A 52 -3.80 -7.22 17.79
CA THR A 52 -3.99 -8.51 17.10
C THR A 52 -5.22 -8.40 16.20
N THR A 53 -5.09 -8.79 14.93
CA THR A 53 -6.18 -8.75 13.96
C THR A 53 -6.55 -10.16 13.51
N SER A 54 -7.84 -10.47 13.55
CA SER A 54 -8.42 -11.69 12.98
C SER A 54 -9.34 -11.39 11.80
N TYR A 55 -9.31 -12.29 10.84
CA TYR A 55 -10.09 -12.26 9.61
C TYR A 55 -10.86 -13.57 9.53
N GLU A 56 -12.16 -13.51 9.25
CA GLU A 56 -12.98 -14.71 9.06
C GLU A 56 -14.02 -14.38 8.01
N PHE A 57 -13.93 -15.00 6.84
CA PHE A 57 -14.87 -14.81 5.74
C PHE A 57 -15.23 -16.15 5.13
N SER A 58 -16.52 -16.40 4.96
CA SER A 58 -17.06 -17.60 4.35
C SER A 58 -18.13 -17.26 3.33
N HIS A 59 -17.94 -17.73 2.09
CA HIS A 59 -18.84 -17.54 0.97
C HIS A 59 -18.75 -18.78 0.04
N PRO A 60 -19.79 -19.14 -0.73
CA PRO A 60 -19.70 -20.28 -1.66
C PRO A 60 -18.53 -20.22 -2.65
N SER A 61 -18.03 -19.01 -2.96
CA SER A 61 -16.90 -18.80 -3.87
C SER A 61 -15.54 -18.82 -3.19
N PHE A 62 -15.45 -18.67 -1.86
CA PHE A 62 -14.19 -18.71 -1.11
C PHE A 62 -14.41 -18.80 0.41
N SER A 63 -13.43 -19.34 1.13
CA SER A 63 -13.30 -19.10 2.57
C SER A 63 -11.88 -18.63 2.89
N PHE A 64 -11.77 -17.67 3.80
CA PHE A 64 -10.51 -17.11 4.25
C PHE A 64 -10.57 -16.87 5.75
N SER A 65 -9.63 -17.46 6.48
CA SER A 65 -9.40 -17.17 7.89
C SER A 65 -7.94 -16.78 8.08
N ALA A 66 -7.68 -15.81 8.94
CA ALA A 66 -6.32 -15.43 9.30
C ALA A 66 -6.27 -14.80 10.68
N LYS A 67 -5.13 -14.93 11.35
CA LYS A 67 -4.87 -14.25 12.61
C LYS A 67 -3.42 -13.79 12.69
N THR A 68 -3.22 -12.51 12.97
CA THR A 68 -1.88 -11.97 13.18
C THR A 68 -1.28 -12.47 14.48
N ARG A 69 0.03 -12.73 14.50
CA ARG A 69 0.81 -13.10 15.69
C ARG A 69 1.61 -11.93 16.24
N THR A 70 1.94 -10.97 15.37
CA THR A 70 2.73 -9.79 15.69
C THR A 70 2.00 -8.53 15.25
N HIS A 71 2.46 -7.38 15.73
CA HIS A 71 2.02 -6.07 15.27
C HIS A 71 3.23 -5.27 14.78
N THR A 72 3.23 -4.95 13.48
CA THR A 72 4.28 -4.14 12.86
C THR A 72 3.71 -2.75 12.52
N PRO A 73 3.75 -1.77 13.44
CA PRO A 73 3.16 -0.46 13.22
C PRO A 73 3.92 0.34 12.16
N TRP A 74 3.33 1.46 11.72
CA TRP A 74 3.98 2.40 10.79
C TRP A 74 5.39 2.80 11.23
N SER A 75 5.54 3.24 12.48
CA SER A 75 6.84 3.43 13.13
C SER A 75 6.68 3.38 14.66
N PRO A 76 7.78 3.21 15.42
CA PRO A 76 7.71 3.24 16.88
C PRO A 76 7.24 4.57 17.47
N SER A 77 7.39 5.67 16.72
CA SER A 77 7.09 7.03 17.18
C SER A 77 5.87 7.66 16.51
N LYS A 78 5.25 6.98 15.54
CA LYS A 78 4.20 7.53 14.70
C LYS A 78 3.19 6.44 14.33
N SER A 79 1.94 6.67 14.69
CA SER A 79 0.85 5.70 14.51
C SER A 79 0.27 5.64 13.09
N THR A 80 0.55 6.62 12.24
CA THR A 80 0.00 6.73 10.88
C THR A 80 0.97 7.47 9.94
N PRO A 81 1.00 7.16 8.62
CA PRO A 81 1.79 7.90 7.64
C PRO A 81 1.63 9.42 7.71
N GLU A 82 0.44 9.93 8.05
CA GLU A 82 0.13 11.36 8.11
C GLU A 82 0.68 12.07 9.35
N GLY A 83 0.90 11.34 10.44
CA GLY A 83 1.24 11.92 11.74
C GLY A 83 0.18 12.93 12.18
N ILE A 84 0.62 14.14 12.55
CA ILE A 84 -0.29 15.19 13.02
C ILE A 84 -1.28 15.67 11.94
N LEU A 85 -0.98 15.46 10.65
CA LEU A 85 -1.84 15.89 9.55
C LEU A 85 -3.21 15.20 9.56
N VAL A 86 -3.32 14.02 10.20
CA VAL A 86 -4.59 13.28 10.33
C VAL A 86 -5.65 14.07 11.10
N HIS A 87 -5.25 15.05 11.92
CA HIS A 87 -6.16 15.89 12.70
C HIS A 87 -6.63 17.14 11.94
N LEU A 88 -6.10 17.39 10.74
CA LEU A 88 -6.53 18.49 9.89
C LEU A 88 -7.70 18.03 9.01
N PRO A 89 -8.59 18.94 8.58
CA PRO A 89 -9.72 18.62 7.72
C PRO A 89 -9.27 18.41 6.25
N LEU A 90 -8.39 17.44 6.03
CA LEU A 90 -7.89 17.08 4.71
C LEU A 90 -8.97 16.26 3.97
N PRO A 91 -9.04 16.39 2.64
CA PRO A 91 -10.09 15.74 1.83
C PRO A 91 -9.97 14.22 1.78
N LEU A 92 -8.78 13.69 2.09
CA LEU A 92 -8.37 12.31 1.96
C LEU A 92 -7.43 11.99 3.11
N HIS A 93 -7.64 10.83 3.71
CA HIS A 93 -6.81 10.30 4.77
C HIS A 93 -6.39 8.86 4.49
N TRP A 94 -5.17 8.55 4.88
CA TRP A 94 -4.58 7.21 4.82
C TRP A 94 -4.02 6.81 6.19
N HIS A 95 -4.45 5.65 6.67
CA HIS A 95 -3.94 5.01 7.89
C HIS A 95 -3.39 3.64 7.56
N VAL A 96 -2.21 3.33 8.10
CA VAL A 96 -1.61 2.00 8.02
C VAL A 96 -1.60 1.41 9.43
N GLN A 97 -2.44 0.40 9.62
CA GLN A 97 -2.53 -0.34 10.87
C GLN A 97 -1.33 -1.27 11.03
N SER A 98 -0.96 -1.99 9.98
CA SER A 98 0.22 -2.86 10.01
C SER A 98 0.95 -2.82 8.68
N LEU A 99 2.28 -2.78 8.73
CA LEU A 99 3.14 -2.83 7.54
C LEU A 99 3.51 -4.25 7.10
N ALA A 100 3.60 -5.17 8.06
CA ALA A 100 4.09 -6.55 7.86
C ALA A 100 3.89 -7.38 9.14
N SER A 101 2.66 -7.42 9.68
CA SER A 101 2.37 -8.33 10.78
C SER A 101 2.49 -9.77 10.28
N GLU A 102 3.15 -10.64 11.02
CA GLU A 102 3.09 -12.08 10.75
C GLU A 102 1.67 -12.58 11.02
N CYS A 103 1.15 -13.46 10.17
CA CYS A 103 -0.13 -14.12 10.39
C CYS A 103 -0.06 -15.60 10.06
N ASP A 104 -0.90 -16.37 10.75
CA ASP A 104 -1.29 -17.70 10.28
C ASP A 104 -2.59 -17.54 9.47
N PHE A 105 -2.71 -18.24 8.34
CA PHE A 105 -3.88 -18.14 7.47
C PHE A 105 -4.33 -19.50 6.93
N GLU A 106 -5.59 -19.55 6.51
CA GLU A 106 -6.19 -20.59 5.69
C GLU A 106 -7.03 -19.94 4.58
N LEU A 107 -6.88 -20.43 3.36
CA LEU A 107 -7.53 -19.96 2.16
C LEU A 107 -8.05 -21.15 1.35
N HIS A 108 -9.30 -21.07 0.94
CA HIS A 108 -9.91 -22.03 0.06
C HIS A 108 -10.70 -21.30 -1.03
N ILE A 109 -10.39 -21.61 -2.29
CA ILE A 109 -11.04 -21.06 -3.49
C ILE A 109 -11.50 -22.24 -4.34
N PRO A 110 -12.78 -22.67 -4.23
CA PRO A 110 -13.28 -23.86 -4.92
C PRO A 110 -13.04 -23.87 -6.43
N SER A 111 -13.10 -22.72 -7.10
CA SER A 111 -12.98 -22.61 -8.56
C SER A 111 -11.58 -22.87 -9.10
N LEU A 112 -10.53 -22.66 -8.30
CA LEU A 112 -9.14 -22.95 -8.68
C LEU A 112 -8.77 -24.43 -8.45
N GLY A 113 -9.55 -25.13 -7.62
CA GLY A 113 -9.28 -26.52 -7.26
C GLY A 113 -7.92 -26.72 -6.60
N LEU A 114 -7.49 -27.98 -6.49
CA LEU A 114 -6.21 -28.34 -5.83
C LEU A 114 -4.99 -28.20 -6.76
N THR A 115 -5.20 -28.01 -8.06
CA THR A 115 -4.10 -27.94 -9.04
C THR A 115 -3.63 -26.52 -9.30
N GLU A 116 -4.51 -25.52 -9.16
CA GLU A 116 -4.16 -24.12 -9.43
C GLU A 116 -3.91 -23.30 -8.16
N LEU A 117 -4.35 -23.78 -6.99
CA LEU A 117 -4.00 -23.20 -5.69
C LEU A 117 -2.91 -24.06 -5.02
N PRO A 118 -1.63 -23.64 -5.02
CA PRO A 118 -0.53 -24.37 -4.41
C PRO A 118 -0.78 -24.65 -2.92
N ASN A 119 -0.24 -25.75 -2.39
CA ASN A 119 -0.40 -26.08 -0.97
C ASN A 119 0.10 -24.98 -0.03
N SER A 120 1.15 -24.23 -0.43
CA SER A 120 1.67 -23.09 0.32
C SER A 120 0.66 -21.96 0.48
N ASP A 121 -0.26 -21.84 -0.46
CA ASP A 121 -1.20 -20.72 -0.56
C ASP A 121 -2.59 -21.11 0.01
N ARG A 122 -2.76 -22.36 0.45
CA ARG A 122 -3.97 -22.83 1.13
C ARG A 122 -3.94 -22.60 2.61
N SER A 123 -2.77 -22.67 3.21
CA SER A 123 -2.61 -22.47 4.64
C SER A 123 -1.15 -22.32 4.99
N GLY A 124 -0.84 -21.49 5.97
CA GLY A 124 0.51 -21.36 6.46
C GLY A 124 0.74 -20.02 7.12
N GLN A 125 1.97 -19.53 6.99
CA GLN A 125 2.37 -18.22 7.50
C GLN A 125 2.46 -17.22 6.35
N ALA A 126 1.98 -16.01 6.60
CA ALA A 126 2.09 -14.90 5.67
C ALA A 126 2.40 -13.60 6.42
N THR A 127 2.66 -12.54 5.66
CA THR A 127 2.78 -11.17 6.18
C THR A 127 1.57 -10.36 5.75
N VAL A 128 1.07 -9.54 6.68
CA VAL A 128 -0.12 -8.70 6.47
C VAL A 128 0.29 -7.25 6.47
N HIS A 129 0.01 -6.58 5.34
CA HIS A 129 -0.17 -5.14 5.29
C HIS A 129 -1.66 -4.83 5.46
N GLN A 130 -1.98 -3.95 6.40
CA GLN A 130 -3.35 -3.57 6.71
C GLN A 130 -3.48 -2.06 6.74
N GLU A 131 -4.37 -1.53 5.91
CA GLU A 131 -4.59 -0.10 5.79
C GLU A 131 -6.06 0.28 5.71
N LYS A 132 -6.32 1.56 5.95
CA LYS A 132 -7.64 2.18 5.83
C LYS A 132 -7.50 3.53 5.15
N ASN A 133 -8.23 3.67 4.04
CA ASN A 133 -8.44 4.93 3.36
C ASN A 133 -9.85 5.46 3.67
N TRP A 134 -9.98 6.77 3.92
CA TRP A 134 -11.26 7.47 3.99
C TRP A 134 -11.14 8.89 3.46
N ALA A 135 -12.17 9.36 2.78
CA ALA A 135 -12.13 10.63 2.07
C ALA A 135 -13.54 11.15 1.83
N ASN A 136 -13.64 12.45 1.58
CA ASN A 136 -14.84 13.06 0.98
C ASN A 136 -14.79 13.01 -0.56
N SER A 137 -13.62 12.72 -1.13
CA SER A 137 -13.42 12.60 -2.58
C SER A 137 -12.28 11.63 -2.87
N PHE A 138 -12.44 10.77 -3.89
CA PHE A 138 -11.36 9.92 -4.38
C PHE A 138 -10.33 10.76 -5.17
N PRO A 139 -9.01 10.47 -5.11
CA PRO A 139 -8.02 11.18 -5.91
C PRO A 139 -8.30 11.02 -7.41
N LYS A 140 -7.95 12.05 -8.19
CA LYS A 140 -8.10 12.04 -9.65
C LYS A 140 -7.21 10.99 -10.30
N ALA A 141 -6.02 10.81 -9.72
CA ALA A 141 -5.05 9.79 -10.08
C ALA A 141 -4.17 9.48 -8.89
N HIS A 142 -3.72 8.24 -8.72
CA HIS A 142 -2.87 7.86 -7.60
C HIS A 142 -1.91 6.73 -7.95
N ILE A 143 -0.84 6.65 -7.16
CA ILE A 143 0.11 5.55 -7.10
C ILE A 143 0.09 5.02 -5.67
N TRP A 144 0.08 3.70 -5.56
CA TRP A 144 0.31 2.99 -4.31
C TRP A 144 1.45 2.00 -4.50
N ILE A 145 2.37 1.95 -3.54
CA ILE A 145 3.53 1.06 -3.55
C ILE A 145 3.69 0.47 -2.16
N GLN A 146 3.95 -0.83 -2.11
CA GLN A 146 4.30 -1.52 -0.88
C GLN A 146 5.33 -2.60 -1.20
N ALA A 147 6.38 -2.66 -0.39
CA ALA A 147 7.39 -3.70 -0.50
C ALA A 147 7.94 -4.04 0.88
N ARG A 148 8.25 -5.32 1.09
CA ARG A 148 8.83 -5.85 2.32
C ARG A 148 9.83 -6.94 1.99
N ALA A 149 10.93 -6.94 2.71
CA ALA A 149 11.94 -7.99 2.65
C ALA A 149 12.48 -8.27 4.05
N ASP A 150 12.92 -9.51 4.24
CA ASP A 150 13.69 -9.97 5.38
C ASP A 150 14.75 -10.93 4.84
N ASP A 151 15.86 -10.36 4.37
CA ASP A 151 16.93 -11.06 3.65
C ASP A 151 18.05 -11.57 4.57
N GLY A 152 17.73 -11.82 5.83
CA GLY A 152 18.67 -12.34 6.85
C GLY A 152 19.48 -11.24 7.56
N ASP A 153 19.57 -10.04 6.97
CA ASP A 153 20.14 -8.85 7.60
C ASP A 153 19.09 -8.08 8.43
N GLY A 154 17.81 -8.41 8.25
CA GLY A 154 16.69 -7.97 9.07
C GLY A 154 15.52 -7.39 8.27
N PRO A 155 14.37 -7.17 8.92
CA PRO A 155 13.16 -6.72 8.25
C PRO A 155 13.28 -5.27 7.80
N HIS A 156 12.97 -5.01 6.54
CA HIS A 156 12.98 -3.69 5.94
C HIS A 156 11.89 -3.57 4.86
N GLY A 157 11.61 -2.35 4.39
CA GLY A 157 10.58 -2.13 3.38
C GLY A 157 10.09 -0.70 3.26
N ILE A 158 9.27 -0.49 2.24
CA ILE A 158 8.71 0.81 1.86
C ILE A 158 7.20 0.71 1.72
N CYS A 159 6.52 1.80 2.05
CA CYS A 159 5.11 1.98 1.77
C CYS A 159 4.87 3.43 1.35
N LEU A 160 4.18 3.63 0.24
CA LEU A 160 3.94 4.93 -0.38
C LEU A 160 2.52 4.96 -0.95
N ALA A 161 1.82 6.07 -0.72
CA ALA A 161 0.56 6.36 -1.37
C ALA A 161 0.49 7.85 -1.70
N GLY A 162 -0.06 8.18 -2.86
CA GLY A 162 -0.26 9.58 -3.22
C GLY A 162 -0.61 9.79 -4.68
N GLY A 163 -0.81 11.04 -5.06
CA GLY A 163 -1.17 11.41 -6.42
C GLY A 163 -1.91 12.74 -6.47
N GLN A 164 -2.78 12.87 -7.46
CA GLN A 164 -3.51 14.10 -7.76
C GLN A 164 -4.75 14.24 -6.87
N VAL A 165 -4.71 15.21 -5.96
CA VAL A 165 -5.79 15.55 -5.03
C VAL A 165 -6.03 17.06 -5.04
N LEU A 166 -7.27 17.47 -5.32
CA LEU A 166 -7.69 18.88 -5.35
C LEU A 166 -6.77 19.82 -6.17
N GLY A 167 -6.30 19.37 -7.33
CA GLY A 167 -5.42 20.17 -8.20
C GLY A 167 -3.96 20.26 -7.74
N MET A 168 -3.60 19.54 -6.67
CA MET A 168 -2.24 19.36 -6.17
C MET A 168 -1.79 17.92 -6.44
N THR A 169 -0.48 17.69 -6.40
CA THR A 169 0.08 16.33 -6.33
C THR A 169 0.77 16.16 -4.99
N ALA A 170 0.36 15.18 -4.19
CA ALA A 170 0.91 14.95 -2.85
C ALA A 170 1.19 13.47 -2.61
N TYR A 171 2.26 13.16 -1.87
CA TYR A 171 2.62 11.80 -1.47
C TYR A 171 2.89 11.69 0.02
N LEU A 172 2.56 10.53 0.57
CA LEU A 172 2.99 10.03 1.87
C LEU A 172 3.92 8.85 1.60
N LEU A 173 5.12 8.87 2.17
CA LEU A 173 6.12 7.82 2.02
C LEU A 173 6.69 7.47 3.37
N GLY A 174 6.80 6.17 3.65
CA GLY A 174 7.56 5.62 4.76
C GLY A 174 8.51 4.55 4.27
N TYR A 175 9.78 4.74 4.54
CA TYR A 175 10.83 3.75 4.32
C TYR A 175 11.42 3.33 5.67
N ARG A 176 11.53 2.02 5.87
CA ARG A 176 12.13 1.38 7.03
C ARG A 176 13.29 0.54 6.52
N GLY A 177 14.51 1.01 6.71
CA GLY A 177 15.70 0.31 6.27
C GLY A 177 16.20 -0.66 7.34
N ILE A 178 17.09 -1.58 6.93
CA ILE A 178 17.79 -2.51 7.84
C ILE A 178 18.45 -1.73 8.97
N ASN A 179 19.15 -0.64 8.63
CA ASN A 179 19.67 0.30 9.61
C ASN A 179 18.61 1.37 9.93
N PRO A 180 18.07 1.41 11.15
CA PRO A 180 17.02 2.37 11.53
C PRO A 180 17.46 3.83 11.41
N LEU A 181 18.77 4.11 11.41
CA LEU A 181 19.30 5.44 11.17
C LEU A 181 18.92 5.97 9.78
N HIS A 182 18.54 5.13 8.83
CA HIS A 182 18.13 5.51 7.48
C HIS A 182 16.61 5.51 7.27
N ASN A 183 15.83 5.29 8.32
CA ASN A 183 14.38 5.39 8.25
C ASN A 183 13.95 6.79 7.83
N ILE A 184 12.99 6.85 6.91
CA ILE A 184 12.48 8.10 6.34
C ILE A 184 10.97 8.08 6.38
N ASP A 185 10.40 9.21 6.79
CA ASP A 185 9.01 9.56 6.53
C ASP A 185 8.97 10.88 5.77
N PHE A 186 8.37 10.88 4.58
CA PHE A 186 8.05 12.10 3.86
C PHE A 186 6.54 12.33 3.82
N THR A 187 6.16 13.56 4.09
CA THR A 187 4.79 14.05 4.07
C THR A 187 4.78 15.48 3.50
N PRO A 188 3.62 16.02 3.10
CA PRO A 188 3.49 17.44 2.80
C PRO A 188 4.03 18.31 3.95
N PRO A 189 4.69 19.45 3.65
CA PRO A 189 4.79 20.11 2.34
C PRO A 189 5.98 19.66 1.47
N TYR A 190 6.81 18.72 1.93
CA TYR A 190 8.02 18.33 1.18
C TYR A 190 7.69 17.41 -0.01
N ALA A 191 6.71 16.53 0.16
CA ALA A 191 6.19 15.66 -0.89
C ALA A 191 4.93 16.27 -1.52
N LEU A 192 4.98 17.54 -1.92
CA LEU A 192 3.85 18.31 -2.45
C LEU A 192 4.25 19.15 -3.67
N SER A 193 3.40 19.10 -4.70
CA SER A 193 3.43 19.99 -5.86
C SER A 193 2.12 20.77 -5.93
N VAL A 194 2.23 22.10 -6.04
CA VAL A 194 1.09 23.01 -6.16
C VAL A 194 1.24 23.79 -7.45
N PHE A 195 0.22 23.74 -8.33
CA PHE A 195 0.27 24.35 -9.67
C PHE A 195 1.51 23.92 -10.50
N GLY A 196 1.97 22.68 -10.31
CA GLY A 196 3.14 22.13 -10.98
C GLY A 196 4.49 22.55 -10.38
N LEU A 197 4.50 23.45 -9.40
CA LEU A 197 5.71 23.84 -8.67
C LEU A 197 5.94 22.91 -7.48
N SER A 198 7.13 22.31 -7.44
CA SER A 198 7.52 21.34 -6.44
C SER A 198 9.01 21.49 -6.09
N PRO A 199 9.36 22.32 -5.09
CA PRO A 199 10.76 22.64 -4.79
C PRO A 199 11.54 21.45 -4.21
N PHE A 200 10.83 20.49 -3.62
CA PHE A 200 11.40 19.38 -2.86
C PHE A 200 11.10 18.02 -3.46
N MET A 201 10.25 17.96 -4.48
CA MET A 201 9.79 16.69 -5.05
C MET A 201 9.83 16.70 -6.57
N THR A 202 10.35 15.62 -7.16
CA THR A 202 10.18 15.30 -8.57
C THR A 202 9.41 13.99 -8.65
N VAL A 203 8.39 13.93 -9.50
CA VAL A 203 7.59 12.72 -9.70
C VAL A 203 7.36 12.49 -11.19
N ASN A 204 7.45 11.24 -11.62
CA ASN A 204 7.15 10.80 -12.96
C ASN A 204 6.38 9.48 -12.92
N ASN A 205 5.28 9.39 -13.65
CA ASN A 205 4.46 8.19 -13.78
C ASN A 205 4.34 7.87 -15.27
N ASP A 206 4.69 6.65 -15.65
CA ASP A 206 4.68 6.19 -17.04
C ASP A 206 3.97 4.85 -17.09
N TRP A 207 2.67 4.88 -17.42
CA TRP A 207 1.89 3.66 -17.58
C TRP A 207 2.48 2.77 -18.67
N GLU A 208 2.84 3.29 -19.84
CA GLU A 208 3.31 2.46 -20.97
C GLU A 208 4.55 1.64 -20.59
N LYS A 209 5.46 2.22 -19.81
CA LYS A 209 6.63 1.51 -19.28
C LYS A 209 6.40 0.84 -17.92
N ARG A 210 5.18 0.93 -17.38
CA ARG A 210 4.77 0.47 -16.04
C ARG A 210 5.74 0.93 -14.96
N ARG A 211 6.12 2.20 -15.03
CA ARG A 211 7.20 2.79 -14.25
C ARG A 211 6.71 3.97 -13.42
N PHE A 212 7.23 4.05 -12.22
CA PHE A 212 7.08 5.18 -11.31
C PHE A 212 8.46 5.62 -10.82
N ASP A 213 8.70 6.93 -10.82
CA ASP A 213 9.88 7.53 -10.21
C ASP A 213 9.45 8.66 -9.27
N LEU A 214 9.95 8.64 -8.04
CA LEU A 214 9.78 9.70 -7.07
C LEU A 214 11.13 10.07 -6.46
N SER A 215 11.42 11.37 -6.37
CA SER A 215 12.53 11.89 -5.59
C SER A 215 11.98 12.94 -4.66
N VAL A 216 12.15 12.77 -3.35
CA VAL A 216 11.79 13.78 -2.34
C VAL A 216 13.03 14.15 -1.54
N GLN A 217 13.25 15.45 -1.31
CA GLN A 217 14.39 15.95 -0.56
C GLN A 217 14.00 17.05 0.42
N VAL A 218 14.68 17.05 1.56
CA VAL A 218 14.76 18.17 2.50
C VAL A 218 16.21 18.67 2.54
N LEU A 219 16.52 19.57 3.48
CA LEU A 219 17.86 20.18 3.58
C LEU A 219 18.99 19.14 3.74
N TRP A 220 18.75 18.03 4.44
CA TRP A 220 19.81 17.07 4.83
C TRP A 220 19.60 15.65 4.32
N GLN A 221 18.41 15.32 3.84
CA GLN A 221 18.02 13.97 3.46
C GLN A 221 17.27 13.99 2.15
N LYS A 222 17.51 12.98 1.33
CA LYS A 222 16.81 12.76 0.07
C LYS A 222 16.52 11.27 -0.08
N VAL A 223 15.33 10.95 -0.56
CA VAL A 223 14.98 9.59 -1.00
C VAL A 223 14.70 9.61 -2.49
N VAL A 224 15.14 8.57 -3.18
CA VAL A 224 14.75 8.29 -4.56
C VAL A 224 14.12 6.91 -4.58
N VAL A 225 12.91 6.81 -5.11
CA VAL A 225 12.16 5.56 -5.28
C VAL A 225 11.93 5.38 -6.76
N LYS A 226 12.26 4.20 -7.27
CA LYS A 226 11.94 3.78 -8.63
C LYS A 226 11.21 2.45 -8.55
N ALA A 227 10.03 2.38 -9.16
CA ALA A 227 9.26 1.15 -9.21
C ALA A 227 8.94 0.81 -10.66
N THR A 228 9.04 -0.47 -11.00
CA THR A 228 8.70 -1.00 -12.32
C THR A 228 8.07 -2.38 -12.18
N ALA A 229 7.10 -2.71 -13.02
CA ALA A 229 6.51 -4.05 -13.05
C ALA A 229 6.34 -4.55 -14.50
N PRO A 230 6.37 -5.88 -14.75
CA PRO A 230 6.06 -6.42 -16.07
C PRO A 230 4.63 -6.05 -16.53
N ALA A 231 4.45 -5.75 -17.82
CA ALA A 231 3.15 -5.27 -18.31
C ALA A 231 1.99 -6.25 -18.11
N GLY A 232 2.26 -7.56 -18.25
CA GLY A 232 1.26 -8.63 -18.16
C GLY A 232 0.93 -9.10 -16.75
N THR A 233 1.49 -8.49 -15.70
CA THR A 233 1.23 -8.90 -14.30
C THR A 233 0.19 -8.02 -13.61
N PHE A 234 -0.35 -7.02 -14.32
CA PHE A 234 -1.35 -6.11 -13.76
C PHE A 234 -2.75 -6.71 -13.79
N PHE A 235 -3.45 -6.64 -12.66
CA PHE A 235 -4.87 -6.97 -12.53
C PHE A 235 -5.68 -5.75 -12.14
N ALA A 236 -6.90 -5.66 -12.68
CA ALA A 236 -7.80 -4.56 -12.43
C ALA A 236 -8.54 -4.72 -11.10
N LEU A 237 -8.80 -3.61 -10.40
CA LEU A 237 -9.66 -3.58 -9.22
C LEU A 237 -10.68 -2.44 -9.31
N ALA A 238 -11.82 -2.64 -8.64
CA ALA A 238 -12.81 -1.61 -8.42
C ALA A 238 -12.36 -0.62 -7.33
N ALA A 239 -12.75 0.65 -7.46
CA ALA A 239 -12.47 1.68 -6.47
C ALA A 239 -13.76 2.28 -5.88
N PRO A 240 -13.79 2.62 -4.57
CA PRO A 240 -14.97 3.18 -3.91
C PRO A 240 -15.17 4.67 -4.20
N PHE A 241 -16.38 5.06 -4.58
CA PHE A 241 -16.84 6.45 -4.71
C PHE A 241 -18.10 6.69 -3.88
N GLY A 242 -18.49 7.96 -3.72
CA GLY A 242 -19.68 8.35 -2.96
C GLY A 242 -20.97 7.77 -3.55
N GLU A 243 -21.02 7.59 -4.87
CA GLU A 243 -22.14 6.99 -5.60
C GLU A 243 -22.08 5.45 -5.71
N GLY A 244 -21.02 4.82 -5.21
CA GLY A 244 -20.79 3.37 -5.35
C GLY A 244 -19.38 3.04 -5.82
N PHE A 245 -19.10 1.75 -6.05
CA PHE A 245 -17.80 1.36 -6.59
C PHE A 245 -17.79 1.47 -8.11
N ARG A 246 -16.67 1.92 -8.67
CA ARG A 246 -16.42 1.93 -10.11
C ARG A 246 -15.49 0.78 -10.43
N ASP A 247 -15.96 -0.15 -11.27
CA ASP A 247 -15.19 -1.27 -11.77
C ASP A 247 -14.00 -0.79 -12.62
N ASN A 248 -12.93 -1.59 -12.65
CA ASN A 248 -11.73 -1.37 -13.43
C ASN A 248 -11.18 0.06 -13.30
N PHE A 249 -11.08 0.59 -12.08
CA PHE A 249 -10.66 1.99 -11.87
C PHE A 249 -9.15 2.13 -11.63
N LEU A 250 -8.53 1.07 -11.15
CA LEU A 250 -7.11 0.98 -10.88
C LEU A 250 -6.57 -0.39 -11.31
N ALA A 251 -5.26 -0.47 -11.49
CA ALA A 251 -4.57 -1.71 -11.79
C ALA A 251 -3.33 -1.86 -10.91
N GLU A 252 -3.14 -3.05 -10.38
CA GLU A 252 -2.08 -3.40 -9.44
C GLU A 252 -1.27 -4.59 -9.94
N SER A 253 0.02 -4.62 -9.61
CA SER A 253 0.91 -5.77 -9.84
C SER A 253 1.70 -6.08 -8.59
N PHE A 254 1.74 -7.35 -8.19
CA PHE A 254 2.61 -7.88 -7.11
C PHE A 254 3.97 -8.40 -7.61
N ALA A 255 4.26 -8.26 -8.91
CA ALA A 255 5.55 -8.62 -9.51
C ALA A 255 6.45 -7.39 -9.74
N ALA A 256 6.24 -6.31 -8.98
CA ALA A 256 7.04 -5.11 -9.13
C ALA A 256 8.43 -5.28 -8.53
N THR A 257 9.40 -4.61 -9.15
CA THR A 257 10.68 -4.29 -8.52
C THR A 257 10.59 -2.86 -7.99
N VAL A 258 11.05 -2.64 -6.76
CA VAL A 258 11.19 -1.30 -6.17
C VAL A 258 12.64 -1.08 -5.73
N ASP A 259 13.32 -0.11 -6.32
CA ASP A 259 14.63 0.37 -5.89
C ASP A 259 14.46 1.63 -5.02
N VAL A 260 15.08 1.64 -3.84
CA VAL A 260 15.09 2.77 -2.91
C VAL A 260 16.53 3.22 -2.69
N GLU A 261 16.80 4.50 -2.84
CA GLU A 261 18.09 5.11 -2.52
C GLU A 261 17.89 6.22 -1.49
N VAL A 262 18.64 6.14 -0.39
CA VAL A 262 18.67 7.16 0.66
C VAL A 262 19.99 7.92 0.61
N TRP A 263 19.88 9.24 0.51
CA TRP A 263 21.00 10.16 0.39
C TRP A 263 21.03 11.12 1.56
N ARG A 264 22.23 11.50 2.01
CA ARG A 264 22.46 12.53 3.04
C ARG A 264 23.48 13.56 2.59
N LYS A 265 23.34 14.78 3.09
CA LYS A 265 24.37 15.80 2.90
C LYS A 265 25.61 15.46 3.73
N SER A 266 26.79 15.52 3.14
CA SER A 266 28.08 15.41 3.82
C SER A 266 29.04 16.53 3.39
N GLY A 267 30.10 16.73 4.19
CA GLY A 267 31.10 17.79 3.97
C GLY A 267 30.87 19.06 4.79
N TRP A 268 31.73 20.07 4.55
CA TRP A 268 31.70 21.33 5.28
C TRP A 268 30.40 22.10 5.00
N GLY A 269 29.66 22.43 6.07
CA GLY A 269 28.37 23.13 5.97
C GLY A 269 27.16 22.23 5.70
N SER A 270 27.29 20.90 5.78
CA SER A 270 26.16 19.97 5.65
C SER A 270 25.02 20.24 6.65
N TRP A 271 25.38 20.70 7.85
CA TRP A 271 24.46 21.15 8.88
C TRP A 271 23.67 22.42 8.54
N PHE A 272 24.06 23.13 7.48
CA PHE A 272 23.32 24.25 6.89
C PHE A 272 22.64 23.86 5.56
N GLY A 273 22.69 22.59 5.14
CA GLY A 273 22.13 22.12 3.88
C GLY A 273 23.06 22.27 2.67
N PHE A 274 24.31 22.71 2.89
CA PHE A 274 25.36 22.74 1.86
C PHE A 274 26.07 21.39 1.76
N GLY A 275 27.05 21.27 0.85
CA GLY A 275 27.82 20.04 0.67
C GLY A 275 27.23 19.06 -0.33
N GLU A 276 27.89 17.92 -0.48
CA GLU A 276 27.58 16.92 -1.49
C GLU A 276 26.54 15.92 -0.98
N TRP A 277 25.74 15.39 -1.90
CA TRP A 277 24.84 14.29 -1.59
C TRP A 277 25.64 12.99 -1.61
N GLN A 278 25.64 12.28 -0.50
CA GLN A 278 26.24 10.97 -0.36
C GLN A 278 25.15 9.91 -0.22
N LEU A 279 25.23 8.86 -1.04
CA LEU A 279 24.38 7.68 -0.91
C LEU A 279 24.76 6.97 0.38
N VAL A 280 23.80 6.80 1.30
CA VAL A 280 24.01 6.16 2.60
C VAL A 280 23.30 4.82 2.71
N CYS A 281 22.31 4.56 1.86
CA CYS A 281 21.60 3.28 1.82
C CYS A 281 20.97 3.08 0.44
N LYS A 282 20.97 1.83 -0.03
CA LYS A 282 20.34 1.41 -1.28
C LYS A 282 19.73 0.03 -1.06
N ASP A 283 18.42 -0.06 -1.26
CA ASP A 283 17.66 -1.30 -1.16
C ASP A 283 16.96 -1.60 -2.47
N ARG A 284 16.73 -2.89 -2.70
CA ARG A 284 15.99 -3.39 -3.85
C ARG A 284 15.02 -4.45 -3.37
N PHE A 285 13.75 -4.24 -3.66
CA PHE A 285 12.68 -5.19 -3.34
C PHE A 285 12.20 -5.83 -4.64
N GLU A 286 12.10 -7.16 -4.63
CA GLU A 286 11.43 -7.94 -5.67
C GLU A 286 10.07 -8.41 -5.14
N ASP A 287 9.20 -8.86 -6.04
CA ASP A 287 7.84 -9.32 -5.69
C ASP A 287 7.06 -8.26 -4.87
N ALA A 288 7.27 -6.98 -5.20
CA ALA A 288 6.64 -5.83 -4.58
C ALA A 288 5.34 -5.43 -5.28
N SER A 289 4.57 -4.58 -4.62
CA SER A 289 3.30 -4.08 -5.13
C SER A 289 3.46 -2.69 -5.78
N LEU A 290 2.91 -2.53 -6.98
CA LEU A 290 2.82 -1.26 -7.70
C LEU A 290 1.42 -1.09 -8.29
N GLU A 291 0.74 -0.03 -7.88
CA GLU A 291 -0.62 0.30 -8.32
C GLU A 291 -0.64 1.62 -9.09
N PHE A 292 -1.41 1.65 -10.18
CA PHE A 292 -1.80 2.86 -10.89
C PHE A 292 -3.32 3.01 -10.81
N GLY A 293 -3.80 4.16 -10.34
CA GLY A 293 -5.23 4.41 -10.25
C GLY A 293 -5.65 5.74 -10.87
N GLY A 294 -6.93 5.82 -11.24
CA GLY A 294 -7.51 7.00 -11.88
C GLY A 294 -6.77 7.35 -13.17
N GLU A 295 -6.50 8.63 -13.42
CA GLU A 295 -5.91 9.05 -14.71
C GLU A 295 -4.51 8.48 -15.01
N TYR A 296 -3.79 7.97 -14.01
CA TYR A 296 -2.52 7.26 -14.25
C TYR A 296 -2.71 5.86 -14.82
N TYR A 297 -3.95 5.35 -14.85
CA TYR A 297 -4.36 4.11 -15.50
C TYR A 297 -5.25 4.44 -16.72
N PRO A 298 -4.71 4.41 -17.96
CA PRO A 298 -5.44 4.79 -19.17
C PRO A 298 -6.63 3.89 -19.50
N LEU A 299 -6.63 2.63 -19.06
CA LEU A 299 -7.74 1.70 -19.31
C LEU A 299 -8.90 1.82 -18.32
N ARG A 300 -8.84 2.78 -17.38
CA ARG A 300 -9.86 2.92 -16.34
C ARG A 300 -11.27 2.97 -16.91
N GLY A 301 -12.20 2.22 -16.32
CA GLY A 301 -13.60 2.15 -16.74
C GLY A 301 -13.84 1.55 -18.13
N SER A 302 -12.81 1.02 -18.81
CA SER A 302 -12.98 0.30 -20.06
C SER A 302 -13.35 -1.16 -19.80
N GLU A 303 -13.95 -1.84 -20.79
CA GLU A 303 -14.19 -3.29 -20.72
C GLU A 303 -12.88 -4.11 -20.79
N LYS A 304 -11.80 -3.51 -21.29
CA LYS A 304 -10.48 -4.13 -21.33
C LYS A 304 -9.83 -4.04 -19.95
N LYS A 305 -9.94 -5.13 -19.19
CA LYS A 305 -9.35 -5.25 -17.83
C LYS A 305 -7.88 -5.71 -17.83
N ARG A 306 -7.33 -6.10 -18.97
CA ARG A 306 -5.96 -6.67 -19.10
C ARG A 306 -5.24 -6.06 -20.30
N ASN A 307 -3.93 -5.86 -20.14
CA ASN A 307 -2.99 -5.44 -21.19
C ASN A 307 -2.00 -6.57 -21.48
#